data_AF-A0A255PCS8-F1
#
_entry.id   AF-A0A255PCS8-F1
#
_cell.length_a   1.000
_cell.length_b   1.000
_cell.length_c   1.000
_cell.angle_alpha   90.00
_cell.angle_beta   90.00
_cell.angle_gamma   90.00
#
_symmetry.space_group_name_H-M   'P 1'
#
loop_
_entity.id
_entity.type
_entity.pdbx_description
1 polymer ?
#
loop_
_entity_poly.entity_id
_entity_poly.type
_entity_poly.pdbx_seq_one_letter_code
_entity_poly.pdbx_strand_id
1 'polypeptide(L)'
;MSRPVKRPSADHKQIAEALRQQPHVWLRVGDYRNHLSADNVARRIRRGYPIGDRAYGTPYQPTGAYEARLERIADGTRVHARYTGGAE
;
A
#
# COMPACT_ATOMS: atom_id res chain seq x y z
N MET A 1 3.96 31.79 -2.79
CA MET A 1 3.31 30.51 -3.15
C MET A 1 4.04 29.38 -2.46
N SER A 2 3.45 28.80 -1.41
CA SER A 2 4.08 27.72 -0.65
C SER A 2 4.08 26.43 -1.47
N ARG A 3 5.26 25.94 -1.84
CA ARG A 3 5.42 24.64 -2.50
C ARG A 3 4.86 23.55 -1.58
N PRO A 4 3.98 22.66 -2.06
CA PRO A 4 3.53 21.54 -1.25
C PRO A 4 4.76 20.69 -0.90
N VAL A 5 5.01 20.48 0.39
CA VAL A 5 6.03 19.55 0.86
C VAL A 5 5.76 18.19 0.21
N LYS A 6 6.74 17.70 -0.55
CA LYS A 6 6.66 16.39 -1.19
C LYS A 6 6.60 15.35 -0.08
N ARG A 7 5.42 14.76 0.13
CA ARG A 7 5.25 13.66 1.10
C ARG A 7 6.26 12.57 0.73
N PRO A 8 6.99 11.98 1.70
CA PRO A 8 7.89 10.88 1.40
C PRO A 8 7.09 9.79 0.68
N SER A 9 7.61 9.34 -0.46
CA SER A 9 7.03 8.20 -1.17
C SER A 9 7.01 7.01 -0.23
N ALA A 10 5.88 6.31 -0.14
CA ALA A 10 5.76 5.12 0.70
C ALA A 10 6.80 4.07 0.24
N ASP A 11 7.63 3.60 1.17
CA ASP A 11 8.58 2.52 0.88
C ASP A 11 7.84 1.17 0.92
N HIS A 12 7.27 0.81 -0.22
CA HIS A 12 6.42 -0.38 -0.34
C HIS A 12 7.17 -1.68 -0.04
N LYS A 13 8.51 -1.72 -0.15
CA LYS A 13 9.30 -2.91 0.22
C LYS A 13 9.33 -3.08 1.72
N GLN A 14 9.74 -2.03 2.44
CA GLN A 14 9.76 -2.05 3.90
C GLN A 14 8.38 -2.32 4.50
N ILE A 15 7.34 -1.74 3.89
CA ILE A 15 5.96 -1.97 4.32
C ILE A 15 5.55 -3.43 4.10
N ALA A 16 5.87 -4.02 2.94
CA ALA A 16 5.56 -5.42 2.67
C ALA A 16 6.29 -6.38 3.63
N GLU A 17 7.55 -6.09 3.96
CA GLU A 17 8.30 -6.84 4.97
C GLU A 17 7.64 -6.72 6.35
N ALA A 18 7.30 -5.51 6.80
CA ALA A 18 6.62 -5.28 8.07
C ALA A 18 5.26 -6.01 8.16
N LEU A 19 4.53 -6.08 7.04
CA LEU A 19 3.27 -6.82 6.93
C LEU A 19 3.48 -8.33 7.08
N ARG A 20 4.55 -8.87 6.50
CA ARG A 20 4.90 -10.30 6.63
C ARG A 20 5.33 -10.67 8.04
N GLN A 21 6.02 -9.75 8.73
CA GLN A 21 6.40 -9.93 10.14
C GLN A 21 5.18 -9.87 11.10
N GLN A 22 4.07 -9.27 10.65
CA GLN A 22 2.83 -9.11 11.43
C GLN A 22 1.62 -9.58 10.62
N PRO A 23 1.48 -10.90 10.39
CA PRO A 23 0.36 -11.44 9.62
C PRO A 23 -0.98 -11.11 10.29
N HIS A 24 -2.01 -10.92 9.48
CA HIS A 24 -3.38 -10.55 9.85
C HIS A 24 -3.55 -9.17 10.52
N VAL A 25 -2.47 -8.41 10.74
CA VAL A 25 -2.52 -7.06 11.30
C VAL A 25 -2.64 -6.02 10.19
N TRP A 26 -3.56 -5.07 10.36
CA TRP A 26 -3.73 -3.94 9.46
C TRP A 26 -2.67 -2.86 9.76
N LEU A 27 -1.69 -2.72 8.87
CA LEU A 27 -0.69 -1.65 8.94
C LEU A 27 -0.99 -0.54 7.95
N ARG A 28 -0.56 0.68 8.28
CA ARG A 28 -0.65 1.85 7.40
C ARG A 28 0.40 1.76 6.30
N VAL A 29 -0.04 1.83 5.05
CA VAL A 29 0.84 1.88 3.87
C VAL A 29 1.20 3.33 3.54
N GLY A 30 0.22 4.22 3.55
CA GLY A 30 0.43 5.62 3.21
C GLY A 30 -0.85 6.40 3.07
N ASP A 31 -0.69 7.73 3.03
CA ASP A 31 -1.79 8.68 2.90
C ASP A 31 -1.72 9.35 1.53
N TYR A 32 -2.80 9.26 0.77
CA TYR A 32 -2.91 9.79 -0.59
C TYR A 32 -3.89 10.97 -0.61
N ARG A 33 -3.58 11.98 -1.42
CA ARG A 33 -4.42 13.18 -1.55
C ARG A 33 -5.80 12.90 -2.14
N ASN A 34 -5.92 11.86 -2.96
CA ASN A 34 -7.17 11.53 -3.63
C ASN A 34 -7.46 10.03 -3.56
N HIS A 35 -8.76 9.73 -3.56
CA HIS A 35 -9.28 8.37 -3.48
C HIS A 35 -8.84 7.51 -4.67
N LEU A 36 -8.78 8.09 -5.88
CA LEU A 36 -8.33 7.40 -7.10
C LEU A 36 -6.90 6.83 -6.98
N SER A 37 -5.97 7.59 -6.43
CA SER A 37 -4.59 7.13 -6.21
C SER A 37 -4.53 6.06 -5.14
N ALA A 38 -5.27 6.26 -4.04
CA ALA A 38 -5.35 5.29 -2.96
C ALA A 38 -5.93 3.95 -3.44
N ASP A 39 -7.02 4.00 -4.21
CA ASP A 39 -7.68 2.84 -4.81
C ASP A 39 -6.77 2.10 -5.80
N ASN A 40 -6.07 2.82 -6.67
CA ASN A 40 -5.10 2.22 -7.58
C ASN A 40 -3.99 1.48 -6.81
N VAL A 41 -3.47 2.08 -5.73
CA VAL A 41 -2.47 1.43 -4.88
C VAL A 41 -3.05 0.19 -4.18
N ALA A 42 -4.24 0.30 -3.58
CA ALA A 42 -4.90 -0.84 -2.94
C ALA A 42 -5.15 -2.00 -3.93
N ARG A 43 -5.57 -1.70 -5.16
CA ARG A 43 -5.72 -2.71 -6.22
C ARG A 43 -4.39 -3.38 -6.56
N ARG A 44 -3.31 -2.61 -6.66
CA ARG A 44 -1.97 -3.16 -6.95
C ARG A 44 -1.44 -4.04 -5.81
N ILE A 45 -1.69 -3.65 -4.55
CA ILE A 45 -1.34 -4.46 -3.38
C ILE A 45 -2.04 -5.82 -3.44
N ARG A 46 -3.36 -5.84 -3.65
CA ARG A 46 -4.15 -7.09 -3.70
C ARG A 46 -3.71 -8.01 -4.83
N ARG A 47 -3.45 -7.43 -6.01
CA ARG A 47 -3.09 -8.18 -7.22
C ARG A 47 -1.59 -8.49 -7.33
N GLY A 48 -0.74 -7.93 -6.48
CA GLY A 48 0.71 -8.08 -6.56
C GLY A 48 1.33 -7.43 -7.80
N TYR A 49 0.79 -6.29 -8.25
CA TYR A 49 1.34 -5.53 -9.38
C TYR A 49 2.49 -4.59 -8.97
N PRO A 50 3.35 -4.16 -9.92
CA PRO A 50 4.45 -3.25 -9.61
C PRO A 50 3.92 -1.91 -9.11
N ILE A 51 4.47 -1.44 -7.99
CA ILE A 51 4.14 -0.14 -7.41
C ILE A 51 5.40 0.72 -7.41
N GLY A 52 5.28 1.92 -7.98
CA GLY A 52 6.43 2.79 -8.22
C GLY A 52 7.13 2.43 -9.53
N ASP A 53 8.46 2.39 -9.48
CA ASP A 53 9.30 2.11 -10.63
C ASP A 53 9.32 0.61 -10.95
N ARG A 54 9.09 0.27 -12.23
CA ARG A 54 8.92 -1.12 -12.70
C ARG A 54 10.16 -1.99 -12.48
N ALA A 55 11.34 -1.39 -12.35
CA ALA A 55 12.58 -2.14 -12.10
C ALA A 55 12.67 -2.70 -10.68
N TYR A 56 11.91 -2.16 -9.72
CA TYR A 56 12.00 -2.55 -8.31
C TYR A 56 11.15 -3.78 -7.95
N GLY A 57 10.42 -4.33 -8.92
CA GLY A 57 9.60 -5.52 -8.77
C GLY A 57 8.27 -5.30 -8.05
N THR A 58 7.67 -6.38 -7.59
CA THR A 58 6.34 -6.47 -6.99
C THR A 58 6.46 -6.78 -5.50
N PRO A 59 6.52 -5.76 -4.61
CA PRO A 59 6.75 -6.00 -3.19
C PRO A 59 5.65 -6.85 -2.52
N TYR A 60 4.42 -6.76 -3.03
CA TYR A 60 3.26 -7.48 -2.50
C TYR A 60 3.06 -8.83 -3.22
N GLN A 61 4.00 -9.74 -3.01
CA GLN A 61 3.89 -11.14 -3.45
C GLN A 61 3.78 -12.13 -2.26
N PRO A 62 3.12 -13.28 -2.45
CA PRO A 62 2.39 -13.70 -3.65
C PRO A 62 1.05 -12.97 -3.86
N THR A 63 0.53 -12.98 -5.09
CA THR A 63 -0.78 -12.39 -5.43
C THR A 63 -1.88 -13.05 -4.60
N GLY A 64 -2.80 -12.25 -4.04
CA GLY A 64 -3.86 -12.76 -3.16
C GLY A 64 -3.45 -12.94 -1.70
N ALA A 65 -2.17 -12.80 -1.35
CA ALA A 65 -1.69 -12.87 0.03
C ALA A 65 -1.78 -11.56 0.81
N TYR A 66 -2.30 -10.49 0.20
CA TYR A 66 -2.50 -9.22 0.86
C TYR A 66 -3.92 -8.74 0.64
N GLU A 67 -4.52 -8.25 1.72
CA GLU A 67 -5.71 -7.43 1.66
C GLU A 67 -5.33 -5.96 1.79
N ALA A 68 -6.09 -5.10 1.12
CA ALA A 68 -5.92 -3.66 1.21
C ALA A 68 -7.27 -2.98 1.36
N ARG A 69 -7.39 -2.03 2.28
CA ARG A 69 -8.59 -1.22 2.50
C ARG A 69 -8.27 0.26 2.47
N LEU A 70 -9.29 1.05 2.13
CA LEU A 70 -9.22 2.50 2.05
C LEU A 70 -9.96 3.09 3.24
N GLU A 71 -9.35 4.07 3.87
CA GLU A 71 -9.93 4.85 4.96
C GLU A 71 -9.95 6.32 4.54
N ARG A 72 -11.12 6.97 4.59
CA ARG A 72 -11.22 8.40 4.33
C ARG A 72 -10.72 9.15 5.57
N ILE A 73 -9.77 10.06 5.37
CA ILE A 73 -9.21 10.92 6.41
C ILE A 73 -9.38 12.38 6.00
N ALA A 74 -9.25 13.33 6.94
CA ALA A 74 -9.46 14.76 6.66
C ALA A 74 -8.59 15.31 5.52
N ASP A 75 -7.39 14.77 5.34
CA ASP A 75 -6.40 15.19 4.32
C ASP A 75 -6.39 14.31 3.05
N GLY A 76 -7.38 13.40 2.90
CA GLY A 76 -7.49 12.54 1.72
C GLY A 76 -7.91 11.10 2.04
N THR A 77 -7.14 10.12 1.57
CA THR A 77 -7.45 8.71 1.73
C THR A 77 -6.22 7.94 2.16
N ARG A 78 -6.32 7.27 3.30
CA ARG A 78 -5.30 6.39 3.85
C ARG A 78 -5.48 4.97 3.32
N VAL A 79 -4.39 4.35 2.91
CA VAL A 79 -4.36 2.94 2.53
C VAL A 79 -3.83 2.13 3.70
N HIS A 80 -4.58 1.13 4.10
CA HIS A 80 -4.13 0.08 5.00
C HIS A 80 -3.98 -1.22 4.23
N ALA A 81 -3.00 -2.02 4.61
CA ALA A 81 -2.85 -3.37 4.10
C ALA A 81 -2.64 -4.35 5.26
N ARG A 82 -2.92 -5.62 5.02
CA ARG A 82 -2.57 -6.74 5.89
C ARG A 82 -2.04 -7.88 5.04
N TYR A 83 -1.05 -8.61 5.54
CA TYR A 83 -0.64 -9.87 4.95
C TYR A 83 -1.52 -10.99 5.52
N THR A 84 -2.07 -11.83 4.65
CA THR A 84 -3.01 -12.90 5.01
C THR A 84 -2.44 -14.29 4.76
N GLY A 85 -1.19 -14.40 4.30
CA GLY A 85 -0.57 -15.68 3.94
C GLY A 85 -0.85 -16.13 2.51
N GLY A 86 -1.98 -15.69 1.92
CA GLY A 86 -2.53 -16.25 0.68
C GLY A 86 -3.50 -17.37 1.03
N ALA A 87 -4.70 -17.33 0.46
CA ALA A 87 -5.58 -18.48 0.54
C ALA A 87 -4.92 -19.62 -0.24
N GLU A 88 -4.67 -20.75 0.43
CA GLU A 88 -4.45 -22.04 -0.20
C GLU A 88 -5.64 -22.43 -1.09
#